data_AF-A0A946F723-F1
#
_entry.id   AF-A0A946F723-F1
#
_cell.length_a   1.000
_cell.length_b   1.000
_cell.length_c   1.000
_cell.angle_alpha   90.00
_cell.angle_beta   90.00
_cell.angle_gamma   90.00
#
_symmetry.space_group_name_H-M   'P 1'
#
loop_
_entity.id
_entity.type
_entity.pdbx_description
1 polymer ?
#
loop_
_entity_poly.entity_id
_entity_poly.type
_entity_poly.pdbx_seq_one_letter_code
_entity_poly.pdbx_strand_id
1 'polypeptide(L)'
;MIKEKKSLKTNKTSSRRKFITKAAVTTGAVVAGGLLAGCEPQKKQAAVVKQETITLKMQAAWPSGANIFFEMAGDYCKMVDEMSGGTLKIDLQPVGAVVKTSEIGQAVSSGVVDMGHWVTAYWYGKNAAASLFGTGPSYGMSSQEVMGWMEYGGGRKLYEEAVASVGFDYVGFFHMPMPAQPFGWFKKNVTQVSDVKGMKYRTVGLATNVLTAMGMVVRQLPGGEIQPAMKTGLIDAAEFNNP
;
A
#
# COMPACT_ATOMS: atom_id res chain seq x y z
N MET A 1 11.45 -52.31 -2.25
CA MET A 1 10.90 -52.31 -0.88
C MET A 1 9.94 -51.15 -0.75
N ILE A 2 8.65 -51.45 -0.69
CA ILE A 2 7.54 -50.52 -0.50
C ILE A 2 7.43 -50.25 1.01
N LYS A 3 7.45 -48.99 1.44
CA LYS A 3 6.94 -48.59 2.76
C LYS A 3 6.13 -47.29 2.66
N GLU A 4 4.83 -47.52 2.65
CA GLU A 4 3.72 -46.79 3.28
C GLU A 4 3.62 -45.27 3.16
N LYS A 5 2.62 -44.86 2.37
CA LYS A 5 1.94 -43.57 2.43
C LYS A 5 1.24 -43.40 3.79
N LYS A 6 1.69 -42.45 4.60
CA LYS A 6 0.93 -41.97 5.76
C LYS A 6 -0.08 -40.91 5.29
N SER A 7 -1.35 -41.30 5.28
CA SER A 7 -2.50 -40.44 4.97
C SER A 7 -2.59 -39.29 5.98
N LEU A 8 -2.46 -38.05 5.50
CA LEU A 8 -2.75 -36.84 6.27
C LEU A 8 -4.25 -36.57 6.19
N LYS A 9 -4.92 -36.62 7.35
CA LYS A 9 -6.33 -36.26 7.52
C LYS A 9 -6.52 -34.80 7.12
N THR A 10 -7.38 -34.57 6.14
CA THR A 10 -7.84 -33.24 5.71
C THR A 10 -8.72 -32.64 6.80
N ASN A 11 -8.20 -31.61 7.49
CA ASN A 11 -9.05 -30.74 8.30
C ASN A 11 -9.93 -29.92 7.36
N LYS A 12 -11.25 -30.14 7.44
CA LYS A 12 -12.26 -29.35 6.72
C LYS A 12 -12.11 -27.88 7.13
N THR A 13 -11.66 -27.05 6.20
CA THR A 13 -11.77 -25.59 6.28
C THR A 13 -13.24 -25.21 6.35
N SER A 14 -13.62 -24.52 7.42
CA SER A 14 -14.96 -23.94 7.59
C SER A 14 -15.19 -22.92 6.47
N SER A 15 -16.02 -23.29 5.50
CA SER A 15 -16.45 -22.41 4.43
C SER A 15 -17.30 -21.29 5.04
N ARG A 16 -16.76 -20.07 5.08
CA ARG A 16 -17.45 -18.81 5.44
C ARG A 16 -18.54 -18.39 4.42
N ARG A 17 -18.92 -19.29 3.51
CA ARG A 17 -19.86 -19.05 2.41
C ARG A 17 -21.25 -19.65 2.68
N LYS A 18 -21.77 -19.47 3.91
CA LYS A 18 -23.11 -19.94 4.33
C LYS A 18 -23.97 -18.91 5.07
N PHE A 19 -23.60 -17.63 5.08
CA PHE A 19 -24.35 -16.59 5.81
C PHE A 19 -25.27 -15.69 4.96
N ILE A 20 -25.48 -15.97 3.67
CA ILE A 20 -26.37 -15.17 2.80
C ILE A 20 -27.34 -16.08 2.01
N THR A 21 -28.13 -16.92 2.69
CA THR A 21 -29.18 -17.71 2.00
C THR A 21 -30.43 -17.97 2.85
N LYS A 22 -30.73 -17.12 3.84
CA LYS A 22 -32.01 -17.17 4.57
C LYS A 22 -32.54 -15.77 4.83
N ALA A 23 -32.97 -15.09 3.77
CA ALA A 23 -33.81 -13.90 3.85
C ALA A 23 -34.64 -13.74 2.57
N ALA A 24 -35.42 -14.77 2.22
CA ALA A 24 -36.53 -14.64 1.29
C ALA A 24 -37.46 -15.85 1.47
N VAL A 25 -38.77 -15.59 1.42
CA VAL A 25 -39.91 -16.52 1.45
C VAL A 25 -40.43 -16.89 2.85
N THR A 26 -41.24 -15.99 3.42
CA THR A 26 -42.46 -16.38 4.14
C THR A 26 -43.64 -15.67 3.48
N THR A 27 -44.18 -16.32 2.47
CA THR A 27 -45.51 -16.05 1.89
C THR A 27 -46.60 -16.56 2.83
N GLY A 28 -47.62 -15.74 3.05
CA GLY A 28 -49.00 -16.19 3.22
C GLY A 28 -49.47 -16.56 4.63
N ALA A 29 -50.05 -15.59 5.33
CA ALA A 29 -51.17 -15.84 6.23
C ALA A 29 -52.27 -14.82 5.90
N VAL A 30 -53.29 -15.30 5.20
CA VAL A 30 -54.51 -14.57 4.88
C VAL A 30 -55.36 -14.55 6.15
N VAL A 31 -55.63 -13.37 6.72
CA VAL A 31 -56.74 -13.19 7.66
C VAL A 31 -57.77 -12.32 6.96
N ALA A 32 -58.93 -12.93 6.73
CA ALA A 32 -60.12 -12.30 6.19
C ALA A 32 -60.70 -11.28 7.19
N GLY A 33 -61.09 -10.11 6.71
CA GLY A 33 -61.98 -9.19 7.43
C GLY A 33 -61.74 -7.71 7.11
N GLY A 34 -62.71 -7.06 6.43
CA GLY A 34 -62.87 -5.60 6.49
C GLY A 34 -62.93 -4.84 5.16
N LEU A 35 -64.13 -4.81 4.56
CA LEU A 35 -64.83 -3.67 3.93
C LEU A 35 -64.02 -2.43 3.44
N LEU A 36 -64.09 -2.20 2.13
CA LEU A 36 -64.31 -0.93 1.42
C LEU A 36 -63.86 0.39 2.11
N ALA A 37 -62.68 0.91 1.73
CA ALA A 37 -62.40 2.35 1.59
C ALA A 37 -60.99 2.59 1.00
N GLY A 38 -60.91 3.41 -0.06
CA GLY A 38 -59.68 4.13 -0.44
C GLY A 38 -58.78 3.48 -1.48
N CYS A 39 -59.05 3.72 -2.76
CA CYS A 39 -58.02 3.66 -3.80
C CYS A 39 -57.16 4.94 -3.68
N GLU A 40 -56.21 4.96 -2.76
CA GLU A 40 -55.09 5.91 -2.82
C GLU A 40 -53.88 5.19 -3.43
N PRO A 41 -53.15 5.82 -4.37
CA PRO A 41 -51.89 5.27 -4.83
C PRO A 41 -50.91 5.32 -3.66
N GLN A 42 -50.73 4.16 -2.99
CA GLN A 42 -49.64 3.97 -2.05
C GLN A 42 -48.34 4.28 -2.77
N LYS A 43 -47.77 5.45 -2.48
CA LYS A 43 -46.37 5.74 -2.78
C LYS A 43 -45.57 4.64 -2.12
N LYS A 44 -45.11 3.67 -2.90
CA LYS A 44 -44.01 2.79 -2.52
C LYS A 44 -42.83 3.71 -2.25
N GLN A 45 -42.68 4.17 -1.01
CA GLN A 45 -41.41 4.64 -0.53
C GLN A 45 -40.49 3.44 -0.65
N ALA A 46 -39.65 3.47 -1.69
CA ALA A 46 -38.50 2.60 -1.75
C ALA A 46 -37.78 2.82 -0.42
N ALA A 47 -37.77 1.80 0.43
CA ALA A 47 -36.95 1.81 1.61
C ALA A 47 -35.51 1.98 1.11
N VAL A 48 -34.96 3.16 1.29
CA VAL A 48 -33.54 3.40 1.09
C VAL A 48 -32.86 2.55 2.14
N VAL A 49 -32.39 1.37 1.74
CA VAL A 49 -31.52 0.55 2.57
C VAL A 49 -30.32 1.43 2.85
N LYS A 50 -30.22 1.95 4.07
CA LYS A 50 -29.09 2.75 4.52
C LYS A 50 -27.88 1.82 4.52
N GLN A 51 -27.13 1.83 3.42
CA GLN A 51 -25.93 1.03 3.26
C GLN A 51 -24.96 1.45 4.37
N GLU A 52 -24.50 0.48 5.16
CA GLU A 52 -23.58 0.72 6.27
C GLU A 52 -22.28 1.29 5.71
N THR A 53 -21.84 2.43 6.25
CA THR A 53 -20.55 3.03 5.86
C THR A 53 -19.43 2.26 6.54
N ILE A 54 -18.52 1.70 5.74
CA ILE A 54 -17.29 1.08 6.22
C ILE A 54 -16.19 2.14 6.21
N THR A 55 -15.41 2.23 7.29
CA THR A 55 -14.22 3.11 7.35
C THR A 55 -12.97 2.27 7.56
N LEU A 56 -12.06 2.32 6.59
CA LEU A 56 -10.74 1.70 6.65
C LEU A 56 -9.72 2.71 7.18
N LYS A 57 -8.73 2.24 7.93
CA LYS A 57 -7.61 3.06 8.44
C LYS A 57 -6.38 2.90 7.55
N MET A 58 -5.87 4.02 7.04
CA MET A 58 -4.65 4.05 6.23
C MET A 58 -3.56 4.85 6.92
N GLN A 59 -2.38 4.27 7.16
CA GLN A 59 -1.21 5.05 7.56
C GLN A 59 -0.28 5.33 6.37
N ALA A 60 0.00 6.60 6.10
CA ALA A 60 1.00 7.02 5.13
C ALA A 60 2.42 7.03 5.74
N ALA A 61 3.44 6.83 4.90
CA ALA A 61 4.84 7.02 5.28
C ALA A 61 5.31 8.49 5.20
N TRP A 62 4.37 9.42 5.07
CA TRP A 62 4.62 10.84 4.74
C TRP A 62 4.04 11.76 5.82
N PRO A 63 4.68 12.91 6.11
CA PRO A 63 4.09 13.92 6.99
C PRO A 63 2.82 14.50 6.37
N SER A 64 1.88 14.92 7.22
CA SER A 64 0.73 15.73 6.80
C SER A 64 1.16 17.16 6.42
N GLY A 65 0.22 17.95 5.89
CA GLY A 65 0.47 19.31 5.43
C GLY A 65 0.87 19.33 3.96
N ALA A 66 1.73 20.29 3.58
CA ALA A 66 2.22 20.44 2.20
C ALA A 66 3.22 19.32 1.87
N ASN A 67 2.70 18.15 1.56
CA ASN A 67 3.46 16.99 1.13
C ASN A 67 2.70 16.27 0.03
N ILE A 68 3.29 16.29 -1.18
CA ILE A 68 2.63 15.76 -2.37
C ILE A 68 2.22 14.29 -2.23
N PHE A 69 2.97 13.46 -1.51
CA PHE A 69 2.61 12.05 -1.34
C PHE A 69 1.49 11.83 -0.34
N PHE A 70 1.34 12.72 0.65
CA PHE A 70 0.20 12.71 1.56
C PHE A 70 -1.06 13.23 0.87
N GLU A 71 -0.93 14.29 0.07
CA GLU A 71 -2.01 14.83 -0.78
C GLU A 71 -2.50 13.77 -1.77
N MET A 72 -1.58 13.11 -2.48
CA MET A 72 -1.84 11.99 -3.38
C MET A 72 -2.56 10.81 -2.70
N ALA A 73 -2.17 10.46 -1.47
CA ALA A 73 -2.88 9.46 -0.68
C ALA A 73 -4.31 9.92 -0.36
N GLY A 74 -4.50 11.22 -0.09
CA GLY A 74 -5.80 11.85 0.10
C GLY A 74 -6.66 11.86 -1.16
N ASP A 75 -6.08 12.08 -2.34
CA ASP A 75 -6.76 11.98 -3.62
C ASP A 75 -7.32 10.57 -3.85
N TYR A 76 -6.55 9.54 -3.49
CA TYR A 76 -7.04 8.16 -3.50
C TYR A 76 -8.21 7.95 -2.52
N CYS A 77 -8.12 8.47 -1.29
CA CYS A 77 -9.23 8.41 -0.33
C CYS A 77 -10.50 9.06 -0.87
N LYS A 78 -10.36 10.23 -1.50
CA LYS A 78 -11.46 10.97 -2.12
C LYS A 78 -12.10 10.19 -3.27
N MET A 79 -11.28 9.63 -4.16
CA MET A 79 -11.75 8.79 -5.26
C MET A 79 -12.55 7.59 -4.74
N VAL A 80 -12.10 6.94 -3.66
CA VAL A 80 -12.82 5.82 -3.03
C VAL A 80 -14.17 6.26 -2.43
N ASP A 81 -14.22 7.41 -1.74
CA ASP A 81 -15.46 7.96 -1.19
C ASP A 81 -16.48 8.27 -2.30
N GLU A 82 -16.04 8.96 -3.35
CA GLU A 82 -16.87 9.33 -4.50
C GLU A 82 -17.39 8.11 -5.28
N MET A 83 -16.50 7.16 -5.62
CA MET A 83 -16.87 5.97 -6.39
C MET A 83 -17.76 5.00 -5.59
N SER A 84 -17.66 5.00 -4.27
CA SER A 84 -18.51 4.17 -3.40
C SER A 84 -19.83 4.82 -3.02
N GLY A 85 -20.09 6.06 -3.43
CA GLY A 85 -21.26 6.83 -3.00
C GLY A 85 -21.31 7.07 -1.49
N GLY A 86 -20.14 7.20 -0.84
CA GLY A 86 -20.01 7.45 0.60
C GLY A 86 -20.13 6.21 1.50
N THR A 87 -20.18 5.02 0.90
CA THR A 87 -20.35 3.76 1.65
C THR A 87 -19.02 3.13 2.05
N LEU A 88 -17.92 3.55 1.43
CA LEU A 88 -16.56 3.20 1.82
C LEU A 88 -15.74 4.48 2.02
N LYS A 89 -15.16 4.63 3.21
CA LYS A 89 -14.30 5.75 3.57
C LYS A 89 -12.93 5.26 4.00
N ILE A 90 -11.93 6.11 3.83
CA ILE A 90 -10.56 5.86 4.29
C ILE A 90 -10.14 7.00 5.23
N ASP A 91 -9.86 6.64 6.48
CA ASP A 91 -9.26 7.51 7.49
C ASP A 91 -7.73 7.52 7.30
N LEU A 92 -7.22 8.59 6.68
CA LEU A 92 -5.82 8.76 6.33
C LEU A 92 -5.03 9.42 7.47
N GLN A 93 -4.02 8.70 7.96
CA GLN A 93 -3.15 9.09 9.06
C GLN A 93 -1.72 9.38 8.58
N PRO A 94 -1.05 10.41 9.12
CA PRO A 94 0.31 10.77 8.73
C PRO A 94 1.35 9.77 9.26
N VAL A 95 2.59 9.95 8.81
CA VAL A 95 3.74 9.18 9.29
C VAL A 95 3.83 9.20 10.80
N GLY A 96 4.02 8.01 11.38
CA GLY A 96 4.22 7.85 12.82
C GLY A 96 2.95 7.92 13.67
N ALA A 97 1.76 8.07 13.07
CA ALA A 97 0.52 8.16 13.83
C ALA A 97 0.14 6.86 14.57
N VAL A 98 0.43 5.69 13.97
CA VAL A 98 0.16 4.38 14.57
C VAL A 98 1.47 3.61 14.81
N VAL A 99 2.32 3.51 13.78
CA VAL A 99 3.60 2.78 13.83
C VAL A 99 4.71 3.53 13.11
N LYS A 100 5.97 3.11 13.28
CA LYS A 100 7.09 3.67 12.49
C LYS A 100 6.99 3.23 11.03
N THR A 101 7.61 3.97 10.11
CA THR A 101 7.59 3.65 8.67
C THR A 101 8.04 2.22 8.35
N SER A 102 9.07 1.71 9.05
CA SER A 102 9.58 0.34 8.88
C SER A 102 8.60 -0.75 9.32
N GLU A 103 7.57 -0.40 10.09
CA GLU A 103 6.60 -1.30 10.70
C GLU A 103 5.27 -1.33 9.94
N ILE A 104 5.02 -0.40 9.01
CA ILE A 104 3.73 -0.26 8.32
C ILE A 104 3.32 -1.57 7.63
N GLY A 105 4.23 -2.23 6.89
CA GLY A 105 3.90 -3.49 6.20
C GLY A 105 3.46 -4.60 7.16
N GLN A 106 4.06 -4.67 8.36
CA GLN A 106 3.63 -5.62 9.39
C GLN A 106 2.29 -5.22 10.00
N ALA A 107 2.09 -3.93 10.25
CA ALA A 107 0.85 -3.40 10.81
C ALA A 107 -0.36 -3.66 9.90
N VAL A 108 -0.20 -3.54 8.57
CA VAL A 108 -1.22 -3.94 7.60
C VAL A 108 -1.47 -5.46 7.67
N SER A 109 -0.40 -6.25 7.63
CA SER A 109 -0.51 -7.73 7.66
C SER A 109 -1.20 -8.28 8.90
N SER A 110 -1.07 -7.59 10.04
CA SER A 110 -1.72 -7.98 11.30
C SER A 110 -3.08 -7.30 11.54
N GLY A 111 -3.53 -6.42 10.65
CA GLY A 111 -4.78 -5.66 10.81
C GLY A 111 -4.75 -4.58 11.90
N VAL A 112 -3.57 -4.06 12.26
CA VAL A 112 -3.44 -2.89 13.16
C VAL A 112 -3.90 -1.62 12.43
N VAL A 113 -3.59 -1.54 11.14
CA VAL A 113 -4.20 -0.62 10.17
C VAL A 113 -4.70 -1.45 9.00
N ASP A 114 -5.76 -1.01 8.33
CA ASP A 114 -6.33 -1.73 7.19
C ASP A 114 -5.50 -1.53 5.91
N MET A 115 -4.82 -0.39 5.82
CA MET A 115 -4.08 0.04 4.65
C MET A 115 -2.82 0.80 5.07
N GLY A 116 -1.88 0.93 4.14
CA GLY A 116 -0.89 1.98 4.24
C GLY A 116 -0.41 2.42 2.87
N HIS A 117 0.19 3.60 2.85
CA HIS A 117 0.64 4.25 1.64
C HIS A 117 2.14 4.57 1.76
N TRP A 118 2.97 3.77 1.11
CA TRP A 118 4.44 3.83 1.22
C TRP A 118 5.12 3.25 -0.03
N VAL A 119 6.47 3.27 -0.06
CA VAL A 119 7.27 2.70 -1.16
C VAL A 119 7.85 1.33 -0.80
N THR A 120 7.80 0.38 -1.73
CA THR A 120 8.25 -1.00 -1.53
C THR A 120 9.71 -1.11 -1.05
N ALA A 121 10.61 -0.23 -1.50
CA ALA A 121 12.00 -0.24 -1.08
C ALA A 121 12.25 -0.03 0.43
N TYR A 122 11.24 0.40 1.21
CA TYR A 122 11.37 0.49 2.67
C TYR A 122 11.43 -0.85 3.39
N TRP A 123 11.03 -1.95 2.74
CA TRP A 123 11.25 -3.31 3.26
C TRP A 123 12.38 -4.06 2.54
N TYR A 124 13.26 -3.34 1.83
CA TYR A 124 14.46 -3.90 1.16
C TYR A 124 15.33 -4.75 2.11
N GLY A 125 15.47 -4.34 3.37
CA GLY A 125 16.23 -5.12 4.37
C GLY A 125 15.64 -6.50 4.68
N LYS A 126 14.37 -6.76 4.33
CA LYS A 126 13.73 -8.08 4.44
C LYS A 126 13.93 -8.92 3.18
N ASN A 127 13.88 -8.30 2.00
CA ASN A 127 14.15 -8.96 0.72
C ASN A 127 14.57 -7.91 -0.32
N ALA A 128 15.72 -8.12 -0.97
CA ALA A 128 16.27 -7.19 -1.95
C ALA A 128 15.36 -6.98 -3.18
N ALA A 129 14.47 -7.93 -3.49
CA ALA A 129 13.50 -7.82 -4.56
C ALA A 129 12.54 -6.64 -4.38
N ALA A 130 12.35 -6.14 -3.16
CA ALA A 130 11.53 -4.95 -2.86
C ALA A 130 11.83 -3.78 -3.78
N SER A 131 13.11 -3.56 -4.05
CA SER A 131 13.59 -2.45 -4.88
C SER A 131 13.14 -2.51 -6.33
N LEU A 132 12.95 -3.72 -6.87
CA LEU A 132 12.51 -3.92 -8.25
C LEU A 132 11.10 -3.36 -8.48
N PHE A 133 10.36 -3.12 -7.41
CA PHE A 133 8.99 -2.65 -7.42
C PHE A 133 8.83 -1.21 -6.90
N GLY A 134 9.90 -0.44 -6.71
CA GLY A 134 9.72 0.91 -6.15
C GLY A 134 10.95 1.81 -6.07
N THR A 135 12.13 1.34 -6.48
CA THR A 135 13.30 2.19 -6.69
C THR A 135 13.81 1.95 -8.10
N GLY A 136 13.58 2.93 -8.97
CA GLY A 136 13.95 2.84 -10.39
C GLY A 136 15.46 3.05 -10.65
N PRO A 137 15.90 2.82 -11.90
CA PRO A 137 15.12 2.21 -12.97
C PRO A 137 15.14 0.69 -12.86
N SER A 138 13.98 0.09 -12.54
CA SER A 138 13.81 -1.35 -12.48
C SER A 138 14.06 -1.92 -13.87
N TYR A 139 15.24 -2.52 -14.08
CA TYR A 139 15.64 -3.09 -15.37
C TYR A 139 15.70 -2.08 -16.53
N GLY A 140 15.92 -0.79 -16.25
CA GLY A 140 15.95 0.24 -17.29
C GLY A 140 14.57 0.72 -17.77
N MET A 141 13.48 0.28 -17.13
CA MET A 141 12.13 0.73 -17.46
C MET A 141 11.84 2.14 -16.96
N SER A 142 11.10 2.91 -17.76
CA SER A 142 10.38 4.11 -17.34
C SER A 142 9.24 3.76 -16.36
N SER A 143 8.70 4.78 -15.70
CA SER A 143 7.65 4.60 -14.71
C SER A 143 6.35 4.02 -15.30
N GLN A 144 6.04 4.38 -16.55
CA GLN A 144 4.88 3.84 -17.27
C GLN A 144 5.10 2.39 -17.70
N GLU A 145 6.32 2.03 -18.11
CA GLU A 145 6.66 0.65 -18.45
C GLU A 145 6.59 -0.26 -17.22
N VAL A 146 7.05 0.21 -16.04
CA VAL A 146 6.88 -0.53 -14.78
C VAL A 146 5.40 -0.77 -14.49
N MET A 147 4.54 0.24 -14.63
CA MET A 147 3.10 0.07 -14.44
C MET A 147 2.49 -0.91 -15.45
N GLY A 148 2.87 -0.82 -16.73
CA GLY A 148 2.44 -1.77 -17.75
C GLY A 148 2.89 -3.20 -17.46
N TRP A 149 4.12 -3.38 -16.99
CA TRP A 149 4.65 -4.68 -16.58
C TRP A 149 3.94 -5.24 -15.33
N MET A 150 3.62 -4.39 -14.36
CA MET A 150 2.87 -4.79 -13.18
C MET A 150 1.50 -5.35 -13.55
N GLU A 151 0.76 -4.68 -14.44
CA GLU A 151 -0.61 -5.08 -14.80
C GLU A 151 -0.69 -6.16 -15.89
N TYR A 152 0.21 -6.13 -16.89
CA TYR A 152 0.11 -6.98 -18.08
C TYR A 152 1.33 -7.89 -18.29
N GLY A 153 2.47 -7.58 -17.67
CA GLY A 153 3.75 -8.29 -17.87
C GLY A 153 4.09 -9.35 -16.81
N GLY A 154 3.16 -9.66 -15.91
CA GLY A 154 3.35 -10.64 -14.83
C GLY A 154 4.02 -10.08 -13.57
N GLY A 155 4.27 -8.77 -13.49
CA GLY A 155 4.90 -8.14 -12.34
C GLY A 155 4.09 -8.27 -11.05
N ARG A 156 2.76 -8.20 -11.12
CA ARG A 156 1.87 -8.40 -9.96
C ARG A 156 2.07 -9.74 -9.26
N LYS A 157 2.18 -10.84 -10.02
CA LYS A 157 2.42 -12.18 -9.46
C LYS A 157 3.77 -12.25 -8.73
N LEU A 158 4.82 -11.70 -9.34
CA LEU A 158 6.16 -11.66 -8.74
C LEU A 158 6.19 -10.77 -7.48
N TYR A 159 5.44 -9.68 -7.47
CA TYR A 159 5.29 -8.83 -6.29
C TYR A 159 4.59 -9.57 -5.14
N GLU A 160 3.48 -10.25 -5.42
CA GLU A 160 2.75 -11.04 -4.44
C GLU A 160 3.63 -12.17 -3.85
N GLU A 161 4.41 -12.85 -4.68
CA GLU A 161 5.40 -13.84 -4.23
C GLU A 161 6.46 -13.21 -3.32
N ALA A 162 6.96 -12.01 -3.66
CA ALA A 162 7.95 -11.30 -2.85
C ALA A 162 7.37 -10.85 -1.49
N VAL A 163 6.15 -10.34 -1.47
CA VAL A 163 5.43 -9.95 -0.23
C VAL A 163 5.22 -11.16 0.68
N ALA A 164 4.74 -12.28 0.13
CA ALA A 164 4.55 -13.52 0.88
C ALA A 164 5.88 -14.06 1.43
N SER A 165 6.98 -13.94 0.68
CA SER A 165 8.30 -14.44 1.09
C SER A 165 8.85 -13.77 2.36
N VAL A 166 8.40 -12.54 2.66
CA VAL A 166 8.80 -11.79 3.86
C VAL A 166 7.76 -11.88 5.00
N GLY A 167 6.77 -12.76 4.85
CA GLY A 167 5.73 -13.01 5.86
C GLY A 167 4.66 -11.93 5.94
N PHE A 168 4.54 -11.09 4.92
CA PHE A 168 3.48 -10.09 4.83
C PHE A 168 2.23 -10.67 4.17
N ASP A 169 1.07 -10.19 4.63
CA ASP A 169 -0.26 -10.60 4.17
C ASP A 169 -1.07 -9.37 3.79
N TYR A 170 -0.78 -8.83 2.61
CA TYR A 170 -1.51 -7.70 2.03
C TYR A 170 -1.43 -7.74 0.50
N VAL A 171 -2.35 -7.01 -0.14
CA VAL A 171 -2.33 -6.79 -1.59
C VAL A 171 -1.76 -5.40 -1.88
N GLY A 172 -0.82 -5.32 -2.82
CA GLY A 172 -0.28 -4.04 -3.29
C GLY A 172 -1.08 -3.46 -4.44
N PHE A 173 -1.43 -2.19 -4.32
CA PHE A 173 -2.01 -1.40 -5.40
C PHE A 173 -0.96 -0.41 -5.87
N PHE A 174 -0.41 -0.67 -7.05
CA PHE A 174 0.57 0.22 -7.65
C PHE A 174 -0.17 1.36 -8.31
N HIS A 175 0.26 2.57 -8.00
CA HIS A 175 -0.28 3.80 -8.56
C HIS A 175 0.83 4.84 -8.58
N MET A 176 0.60 5.95 -9.28
CA MET A 176 1.54 7.08 -9.37
C MET A 176 2.90 6.69 -9.96
N PRO A 177 2.97 6.49 -11.29
CA PRO A 177 4.23 6.19 -11.99
C PRO A 177 5.21 7.37 -11.92
N MET A 178 6.04 7.41 -10.88
CA MET A 178 7.04 8.45 -10.66
C MET A 178 8.20 8.34 -11.67
N PRO A 179 8.52 9.40 -12.42
CA PRO A 179 9.60 9.38 -13.40
C PRO A 179 10.97 9.24 -12.73
N ALA A 180 12.04 9.19 -13.54
CA ALA A 180 13.40 9.17 -13.03
C ALA A 180 13.64 10.31 -12.01
N GLN A 181 14.23 9.95 -10.88
CA GLN A 181 14.50 10.87 -9.79
C GLN A 181 15.90 11.48 -9.95
N PRO A 182 16.09 12.76 -9.55
CA PRO A 182 17.42 13.35 -9.54
C PRO A 182 18.33 12.62 -8.56
N PHE A 183 19.64 12.68 -8.81
CA PHE A 183 20.65 12.12 -7.89
C PHE A 183 20.70 12.84 -6.53
N GLY A 184 19.92 13.90 -6.36
CA GLY A 184 19.57 14.45 -5.06
C GLY A 184 20.24 15.77 -4.73
N TRP A 185 20.30 16.05 -3.44
CA TRP A 185 20.77 17.31 -2.87
C TRP A 185 22.08 17.08 -2.13
N PHE A 186 23.06 17.93 -2.43
CA PHE A 186 24.42 17.79 -1.93
C PHE A 186 24.88 19.08 -1.24
N LYS A 187 25.58 18.96 -0.12
CA LYS A 187 26.23 20.09 0.54
C LYS A 187 27.40 20.67 -0.26
N LYS A 188 28.01 19.86 -1.14
CA LYS A 188 29.14 20.23 -2.00
C LYS A 188 28.84 19.80 -3.43
N ASN A 189 29.37 20.53 -4.40
CA ASN A 189 29.24 20.15 -5.80
C ASN A 189 29.91 18.79 -6.06
N VAL A 190 29.28 17.97 -6.89
CA VAL A 190 29.79 16.69 -7.37
C VAL A 190 30.01 16.82 -8.86
N THR A 191 31.26 16.82 -9.30
CA THR A 191 31.62 16.99 -10.73
C THR A 191 32.41 15.82 -11.29
N GLN A 192 32.94 14.95 -10.42
CA GLN A 192 33.69 13.76 -10.78
C GLN A 192 33.43 12.62 -9.78
N VAL A 193 33.67 11.38 -10.21
CA VAL A 193 33.38 10.17 -9.40
C VAL A 193 34.14 10.15 -8.07
N SER A 194 35.34 10.71 -8.01
CA SER A 194 36.12 10.77 -6.77
C SER A 194 35.46 11.62 -5.67
N ASP A 195 34.58 12.56 -6.02
CA ASP A 195 33.95 13.46 -5.06
C ASP A 195 32.95 12.74 -4.12
N VAL A 196 32.43 11.59 -4.55
CA VAL A 196 31.48 10.81 -3.75
C VAL A 196 32.15 9.84 -2.78
N LYS A 197 33.46 9.61 -2.92
CA LYS A 197 34.17 8.65 -2.05
C LYS A 197 34.18 9.14 -0.60
N GLY A 198 33.69 8.29 0.31
CA GLY A 198 33.53 8.60 1.73
C GLY A 198 32.34 9.49 2.08
N MET A 199 31.57 9.95 1.09
CA MET A 199 30.39 10.79 1.31
C MET A 199 29.31 10.03 2.08
N LYS A 200 28.80 10.61 3.18
CA LYS A 200 27.66 10.02 3.90
C LYS A 200 26.38 10.30 3.13
N TYR A 201 25.82 9.29 2.49
CA TYR A 201 24.72 9.49 1.54
C TYR A 201 23.47 8.71 1.94
N ARG A 202 22.32 9.38 1.90
CA ARG A 202 21.03 8.72 2.09
C ARG A 202 20.49 8.24 0.76
N THR A 203 20.22 6.94 0.69
CA THR A 203 19.35 6.35 -0.33
C THR A 203 18.58 5.16 0.23
N VAL A 204 17.73 4.54 -0.58
CA VAL A 204 17.03 3.30 -0.24
C VAL A 204 17.16 2.27 -1.35
N GLY A 205 17.00 1.00 -0.98
CA GLY A 205 16.93 -0.07 -1.96
C GLY A 205 18.27 -0.46 -2.59
N LEU A 206 18.24 -1.05 -3.79
CA LEU A 206 19.41 -1.54 -4.54
C LEU A 206 20.50 -0.49 -4.77
N ALA A 207 20.12 0.79 -4.86
CA ALA A 207 21.08 1.90 -4.95
C ALA A 207 22.08 1.90 -3.78
N THR A 208 21.68 1.36 -2.61
CA THR A 208 22.55 1.19 -1.45
C THR A 208 23.79 0.39 -1.78
N ASN A 209 23.64 -0.73 -2.49
CA ASN A 209 24.76 -1.61 -2.83
C ASN A 209 25.67 -0.96 -3.88
N VAL A 210 25.08 -0.33 -4.90
CA VAL A 210 25.82 0.33 -5.98
C VAL A 210 26.65 1.48 -5.45
N LEU A 211 26.04 2.38 -4.67
CA LEU A 211 26.72 3.56 -4.15
C LEU A 211 27.75 3.20 -3.07
N THR A 212 27.53 2.14 -2.29
CA THR A 212 28.55 1.60 -1.39
C THR A 212 29.75 1.06 -2.18
N ALA A 213 29.52 0.34 -3.27
CA ALA A 213 30.60 -0.15 -4.15
C ALA A 213 31.38 1.00 -4.81
N MET A 214 30.73 2.14 -5.06
CA MET A 214 31.39 3.39 -5.50
C MET A 214 32.17 4.10 -4.39
N GLY A 215 32.16 3.58 -3.16
CA GLY A 215 32.92 4.09 -2.03
C GLY A 215 32.20 5.11 -1.16
N MET A 216 30.87 5.29 -1.32
CA MET A 216 30.07 6.13 -0.43
C MET A 216 29.77 5.42 0.91
N VAL A 217 29.50 6.20 1.95
CA VAL A 217 29.01 5.68 3.25
C VAL A 217 27.49 5.79 3.25
N VAL A 218 26.82 4.73 2.81
CA VAL A 218 25.35 4.77 2.62
C VAL A 218 24.59 4.57 3.93
N ARG A 219 23.52 5.35 4.13
CA ARG A 219 22.55 5.22 5.22
C ARG A 219 21.14 5.07 4.64
N GLN A 220 20.45 3.98 5.02
CA GLN A 220 19.06 3.77 4.66
C GLN A 220 18.15 4.44 5.68
N LEU A 221 17.43 5.48 5.25
CA LEU A 221 16.52 6.27 6.09
C LEU A 221 15.19 6.52 5.35
N PRO A 222 14.03 6.48 6.02
CA PRO A 222 12.77 6.99 5.45
C PRO A 222 12.86 8.47 5.03
N GLY A 223 11.99 8.89 4.11
CA GLY A 223 11.95 10.26 3.61
C GLY A 223 11.82 11.33 4.69
N GLY A 224 10.97 11.09 5.69
CA GLY A 224 10.76 12.01 6.82
C GLY A 224 12.00 12.23 7.70
N GLU A 225 13.01 11.38 7.60
CA GLU A 225 14.23 11.45 8.42
C GLU A 225 15.40 12.16 7.70
N ILE A 226 15.25 12.51 6.42
CA ILE A 226 16.32 13.12 5.62
C ILE A 226 16.73 14.48 6.19
N GLN A 227 15.77 15.39 6.40
CA GLN A 227 16.10 16.75 6.86
C GLN A 227 16.76 16.75 8.26
N PRO A 228 16.23 16.03 9.27
CA PRO A 228 16.94 15.87 10.55
C PRO A 228 18.35 15.29 10.41
N ALA A 229 18.53 14.28 9.56
CA ALA A 229 19.84 13.64 9.35
C ALA A 229 20.85 14.58 8.65
N MET A 230 20.38 15.42 7.72
CA MET A 230 21.21 16.45 7.07
C MET A 230 21.67 17.52 8.07
N LYS A 231 20.76 17.98 8.96
CA LYS A 231 21.04 19.00 9.99
C LYS A 231 22.03 18.53 11.04
N THR A 232 21.95 17.26 11.45
CA THR A 232 22.82 16.65 12.47
C THR A 232 24.19 16.22 11.92
N GLY A 233 24.38 16.22 10.60
CA GLY A 233 25.61 15.71 9.97
C GLY A 233 25.72 14.18 9.96
N LEU A 234 24.61 13.48 10.22
CA LEU A 234 24.50 12.04 10.01
C LEU A 234 24.69 11.70 8.52
N ILE A 235 24.21 12.57 7.63
CA ILE A 235 24.39 12.51 6.19
C ILE A 235 24.86 13.86 5.62
N ASP A 236 25.58 13.80 4.51
CA ASP A 236 26.13 14.92 3.75
C ASP A 236 25.31 15.24 2.50
N ALA A 237 24.59 14.24 1.99
CA ALA A 237 23.76 14.32 0.81
C ALA A 237 22.66 13.25 0.85
N ALA A 238 21.61 13.46 0.05
CA ALA A 238 20.47 12.56 -0.02
C ALA A 238 19.80 12.65 -1.38
N GLU A 239 19.27 11.54 -1.88
CA GLU A 239 18.15 11.55 -2.84
C GLU A 239 16.81 11.36 -2.10
N PHE A 240 15.72 11.73 -2.76
CA PHE A 240 14.35 11.54 -2.25
C PHE A 240 13.33 11.40 -3.39
N ASN A 241 13.02 12.49 -4.08
CA ASN A 241 12.04 12.49 -5.17
C ASN A 241 12.16 13.71 -6.10
N ASN A 242 11.20 13.92 -7.01
CA ASN A 242 11.18 15.03 -7.97
C ASN A 242 10.85 16.40 -7.32
N PRO A 243 11.30 17.53 -7.91
CA PRO A 243 10.91 18.89 -7.51
C PRO A 243 9.41 19.17 -7.59
#